data_AF-A0A4Q0VPN4-F1
#
_entry.id   AF-A0A4Q0VPN4-F1
#
_cell.length_a   1.000
_cell.length_b   1.000
_cell.length_c   1.000
_cell.angle_alpha   90.00
_cell.angle_beta   90.00
_cell.angle_gamma   90.00
#
_symmetry.space_group_name_H-M   'P 1'
#
loop_
_entity.id
_entity.type
_entity.pdbx_description
1 polymer ?
#
loop_
_entity_poly.entity_id
_entity_poly.type
_entity_poly.pdbx_seq_one_letter_code
_entity_poly.pdbx_strand_id
1 'polypeptide(L)'
;MITQCEAIIEAFKELGGVQTHQEIANWVNKKYGPKWKDFSTPLADMVPVAKGGNKSSTVPDYFRVLERVERGKYRLLNDDI
;
A
#
# COMPACT_ATOMS: atom_id res chain seq x y z
N MET A 1 17.70 4.22 2.22
CA MET A 1 16.65 5.15 1.71
C MET A 1 15.38 4.34 1.66
N ILE A 2 14.33 4.75 2.37
CA ILE A 2 13.05 4.02 2.36
C ILE A 2 12.36 4.17 1.00
N THR A 3 11.83 3.09 0.46
CA THR A 3 11.06 3.06 -0.77
C THR A 3 9.59 3.41 -0.51
N GLN A 4 8.84 3.71 -1.58
CA GLN A 4 7.41 3.99 -1.43
C GLN A 4 6.63 2.78 -0.91
N CYS A 5 6.97 1.57 -1.37
CA CYS A 5 6.31 0.33 -0.94
C CYS A 5 6.54 0.07 0.56
N GLU A 6 7.77 0.27 1.05
CA GLU A 6 8.09 0.14 2.48
C GLU A 6 7.32 1.17 3.32
N ALA A 7 7.27 2.44 2.89
CA ALA A 7 6.53 3.48 3.59
C ALA A 7 5.01 3.19 3.62
N ILE A 8 4.44 2.63 2.56
CA ILE A 8 3.04 2.20 2.50
C ILE A 8 2.79 1.05 3.50
N ILE A 9 3.64 0.02 3.51
CA ILE A 9 3.48 -1.12 4.44
C ILE A 9 3.53 -0.63 5.88
N GLU A 10 4.48 0.25 6.20
CA GLU A 10 4.61 0.82 7.53
C GLU A 10 3.38 1.65 7.92
N ALA A 11 2.83 2.43 7.00
CA ALA A 11 1.59 3.17 7.22
C ALA A 11 0.43 2.23 7.59
N PHE A 12 0.27 1.11 6.87
CA PHE A 12 -0.76 0.13 7.21
C PHE A 12 -0.52 -0.56 8.54
N LYS A 13 0.74 -0.88 8.89
CA LYS A 13 1.07 -1.49 10.20
C LYS A 13 0.73 -0.58 11.38
N GLU A 14 0.90 0.72 11.19
CA GLU A 14 0.68 1.72 12.25
C GLU A 14 -0.78 2.18 12.33
N LEU A 15 -1.46 2.30 11.19
CA LEU A 15 -2.87 2.71 11.13
C LEU A 15 -3.82 1.54 11.39
N GLY A 16 -3.43 0.32 10.98
CA GLY A 16 -4.27 -0.88 11.01
C GLY A 16 -5.50 -0.82 10.10
N GLY A 17 -6.19 -1.94 9.96
CA GLY A 17 -7.51 -2.01 9.34
C GLY A 17 -7.55 -1.61 7.86
N VAL A 18 -8.67 -1.00 7.44
CA VAL A 18 -8.92 -0.60 6.05
C VAL A 18 -8.58 0.88 5.89
N GLN A 19 -7.67 1.20 4.96
CA GLN A 19 -7.24 2.56 4.70
C GLN A 19 -7.48 2.95 3.24
N THR A 20 -7.76 4.22 3.03
CA THR A 20 -7.81 4.87 1.73
C THR A 20 -6.41 5.29 1.27
N HIS A 21 -6.25 5.49 -0.03
CA HIS A 21 -5.03 6.07 -0.58
C HIS A 21 -4.68 7.47 -0.01
N GLN A 22 -5.67 8.25 0.43
CA GLN A 22 -5.47 9.57 1.01
C GLN A 22 -4.96 9.47 2.44
N GLU A 23 -5.50 8.56 3.25
CA GLU A 23 -5.02 8.32 4.62
C GLU A 23 -3.57 7.85 4.62
N ILE A 24 -3.24 6.89 3.74
CA ILE A 24 -1.86 6.43 3.55
C ILE A 24 -0.95 7.57 3.09
N ALA A 25 -1.35 8.34 2.07
CA ALA A 25 -0.57 9.48 1.59
C ALA A 25 -0.33 10.52 2.69
N ASN A 26 -1.36 10.86 3.46
CA ASN A 26 -1.27 11.82 4.55
C ASN A 26 -0.31 11.35 5.65
N TRP A 27 -0.42 10.08 6.06
CA TRP A 27 0.47 9.52 7.07
C TRP A 27 1.93 9.48 6.58
N VAL A 28 2.15 8.99 5.36
CA VAL A 28 3.49 8.90 4.76
C VAL A 28 4.11 10.29 4.60
N ASN A 29 3.34 11.27 4.11
CA ASN A 29 3.81 12.64 3.95
C ASN A 29 4.11 13.30 5.29
N LYS A 30 3.33 13.01 6.33
CA LYS A 30 3.60 13.50 7.70
C LYS A 30 4.89 12.94 8.27
N LYS A 31 5.19 11.65 8.03
CA LYS A 31 6.38 10.98 8.60
C LYS A 31 7.65 11.23 7.79
N TYR A 32 7.56 11.17 6.47
CA TYR A 32 8.71 11.15 5.56
C TYR A 32 8.86 12.41 4.70
N GLY A 33 7.92 13.35 4.79
CA GLY A 33 7.80 14.49 3.89
C GLY A 33 7.14 14.11 2.55
N PRO A 34 6.77 15.10 1.72
CA PRO A 34 6.08 14.89 0.44
C PRO A 34 7.03 14.38 -0.66
N LYS A 35 7.56 13.17 -0.49
CA LYS A 35 8.53 12.53 -1.41
C LYS A 35 7.89 11.88 -2.63
N TRP A 36 6.64 11.43 -2.51
CA TRP A 36 5.94 10.69 -3.56
C TRP A 36 4.65 11.40 -3.97
N LYS A 37 4.40 11.43 -5.29
CA LYS A 37 3.29 12.20 -5.90
C LYS A 37 1.97 11.44 -5.99
N ASP A 38 2.02 10.13 -6.18
CA ASP A 38 0.83 9.28 -6.29
C ASP A 38 0.99 8.03 -5.44
N PHE A 39 -0.07 7.66 -4.72
CA PHE A 39 -0.17 6.44 -3.94
C PHE A 39 -1.19 5.45 -4.54
N SER A 40 -2.04 5.90 -5.46
CA SER A 40 -3.11 5.08 -6.04
C SER A 40 -2.55 3.93 -6.86
N THR A 41 -1.57 4.21 -7.71
CA THR A 41 -0.93 3.19 -8.57
C THR A 41 -0.09 2.21 -7.73
N PRO A 42 0.82 2.66 -6.84
CA PRO A 42 1.55 1.77 -5.96
C PRO A 42 0.66 0.86 -5.11
N LEU A 43 -0.45 1.38 -4.55
CA LEU A 43 -1.38 0.57 -3.76
C LEU A 43 -2.02 -0.55 -4.59
N ALA A 44 -2.44 -0.27 -5.82
CA ALA A 44 -3.01 -1.27 -6.72
C ALA A 44 -1.97 -2.33 -7.14
N ASP A 45 -0.72 -1.91 -7.33
CA ASP A 45 0.39 -2.77 -7.71
C ASP A 45 0.90 -3.66 -6.57
N MET A 46 0.65 -3.26 -5.32
CA MET A 46 0.91 -4.03 -4.10
C MET A 46 -0.20 -5.03 -3.76
N VAL A 47 -1.17 -5.24 -4.66
CA VAL A 47 -2.16 -6.33 -4.54
C VAL A 47 -1.64 -7.57 -5.28
N PRO A 48 -1.66 -8.78 -4.68
CA PRO A 48 -1.32 -10.00 -5.39
C PRO A 48 -2.18 -10.22 -6.63
N VAL A 49 -1.59 -10.78 -7.68
CA VAL A 49 -2.32 -11.20 -8.89
C VAL A 49 -3.48 -12.15 -8.55
N ALA A 50 -3.27 -13.07 -7.58
CA ALA A 50 -4.29 -14.00 -7.11
C ALA A 50 -5.53 -13.31 -6.48
N LYS A 51 -5.38 -12.06 -6.04
CA LYS A 51 -6.44 -11.24 -5.42
C LYS A 51 -6.91 -10.08 -6.33
N GLY A 52 -6.69 -10.21 -7.65
CA GLY A 52 -7.11 -9.22 -8.63
C GLY A 52 -6.12 -8.06 -8.84
N GLY A 53 -4.87 -8.21 -8.40
CA GLY A 53 -3.79 -7.28 -8.67
C GLY A 53 -3.26 -7.34 -10.11
N ASN A 54 -2.48 -6.32 -10.48
CA ASN A 54 -1.96 -6.17 -11.83
C ASN A 54 -0.83 -7.16 -12.14
N LYS A 55 -0.91 -7.85 -13.29
CA LYS A 55 0.15 -8.76 -13.77
C LYS A 55 1.35 -8.03 -14.35
N SER A 56 1.16 -6.83 -14.87
CA SER A 56 2.18 -6.05 -15.57
C SER A 56 3.02 -5.14 -14.66
N SER A 57 2.75 -5.12 -13.35
CA SER A 57 3.52 -4.30 -12.42
C SER A 57 4.92 -4.88 -12.21
N THR A 58 5.91 -4.00 -12.13
CA THR A 58 7.30 -4.32 -11.77
C THR A 58 7.52 -4.46 -10.27
N VAL A 59 6.48 -4.21 -9.45
CA VAL A 59 6.54 -4.41 -8.00
C VAL A 59 6.79 -5.90 -7.70
N PRO A 60 7.89 -6.23 -6.99
CA PRO A 60 8.19 -7.60 -6.58
C PRO A 60 7.08 -8.22 -5.72
N ASP A 61 6.92 -9.54 -5.83
CA ASP A 61 5.85 -10.26 -5.13
C ASP A 61 5.89 -10.10 -3.60
N TYR A 62 7.07 -9.91 -3.00
CA TYR A 62 7.19 -9.69 -1.55
C TYR A 62 6.63 -8.35 -1.07
N PHE A 63 6.40 -7.39 -1.97
CA PHE A 63 5.67 -6.15 -1.67
C PHE A 63 4.17 -6.25 -1.98
N ARG A 64 3.72 -7.35 -2.58
CA ARG A 64 2.30 -7.57 -2.88
C ARG A 64 1.56 -8.10 -1.66
N VAL A 65 1.45 -7.25 -0.64
CA VAL A 65 0.93 -7.62 0.69
C VAL A 65 -0.41 -6.96 1.02
N LEU A 66 -1.08 -6.36 0.02
CA LEU A 66 -2.36 -5.68 0.21
C LEU A 66 -3.54 -6.45 -0.39
N GLU A 67 -4.70 -6.27 0.21
CA GLU A 67 -5.99 -6.64 -0.35
C GLU A 67 -6.78 -5.39 -0.67
N ARG A 68 -7.38 -5.35 -1.86
CA ARG A 68 -8.33 -4.31 -2.22
C ARG A 68 -9.72 -4.68 -1.72
N VAL A 69 -10.22 -3.93 -0.76
CA VAL A 69 -11.56 -4.15 -0.16
C VAL A 69 -12.64 -3.51 -1.03
N GLU A 70 -12.40 -2.26 -1.46
CA GLU A 70 -13.28 -1.50 -2.36
C GLU A 70 -12.44 -0.62 -3.29
N ARG A 71 -13.08 0.14 -4.18
CA ARG A 71 -12.37 1.14 -4.99
C ARG A 71 -11.71 2.19 -4.10
N GLY A 72 -10.37 2.22 -4.11
CA GLY A 72 -9.58 3.18 -3.34
C GLY A 72 -9.34 2.81 -1.88
N LYS A 73 -9.83 1.65 -1.41
CA LYS A 73 -9.68 1.16 -0.04
C LYS A 73 -8.94 -0.18 -0.01
N TYR A 74 -7.93 -0.27 0.84
CA TYR A 74 -7.04 -1.42 0.94
C TYR A 74 -6.80 -1.82 2.40
N ARG A 75 -6.34 -3.03 2.64
CA ARG A 75 -5.88 -3.52 3.95
C ARG A 75 -4.66 -4.44 3.79
N LEU A 76 -3.88 -4.63 4.86
CA LEU A 76 -2.80 -5.63 4.87
C LEU A 76 -3.35 -7.06 4.82
N LEU A 77 -2.65 -7.95 4.14
CA LEU A 77 -3.06 -9.33 3.94
C LEU A 77 -2.88 -10.23 5.16
N ASN A 78 -2.08 -9.84 6.14
CA ASN A 78 -1.84 -10.59 7.36
C ASN A 78 -1.72 -9.60 8.52
N ASP A 79 -2.82 -9.35 9.22
CA ASP A 79 -2.81 -8.85 10.61
C ASP A 79 -2.77 -10.01 11.63
N ASP A 80 -2.74 -11.28 11.17
CA ASP A 80 -2.70 -12.49 11.98
C ASP A 80 -1.26 -13.02 12.21
N ILE A 81 -0.46 -12.29 12.99
CA ILE A 81 0.70 -12.88 13.70
C ILE A 81 0.52 -12.67 15.20
#